data_AF-A0A3D2WZG0-F1
#
_entry.id   AF-A0A3D2WZG0-F1
#
_cell.length_a   1.000
_cell.length_b   1.000
_cell.length_c   1.000
_cell.angle_alpha   90.00
_cell.angle_beta   90.00
_cell.angle_gamma   90.00
#
_symmetry.space_group_name_H-M   'P 1'
#
loop_
_entity.id
_entity.type
_entity.pdbx_description
1 polymer ?
#
loop_
_entity_poly.entity_id
_entity_poly.type
_entity_poly.pdbx_seq_one_letter_code
_entity_poly.pdbx_strand_id
1 'polypeptide(L)'
;MNLHYKAQMKTIADLINRQTKDITNGLEIPWADPEFSRRILKEHLNQDNDIASRRIKAIDKQVQFLHHQILMAKKTTILDLGCGPGL
;
A
#
# COMPACT_ATOMS: atom_id res chain seq x y z
N MET A 1 -31.32 -24.95 0.10
CA MET A 1 -30.33 -24.42 1.06
C MET A 1 -29.05 -24.12 0.31
N ASN A 2 -28.83 -22.87 -0.10
CA ASN A 2 -27.52 -22.39 -0.57
C ASN A 2 -27.45 -20.90 -0.28
N LEU A 3 -26.67 -20.60 0.75
CA LEU A 3 -26.43 -19.28 1.31
C LEU A 3 -25.82 -18.40 0.22
N HIS A 4 -26.57 -17.38 -0.21
CA HIS A 4 -26.03 -16.27 -0.97
C HIS A 4 -25.04 -15.53 -0.07
N TYR A 5 -23.76 -15.85 -0.15
CA TYR A 5 -22.71 -14.98 0.36
C TYR A 5 -22.59 -13.79 -0.60
N LYS A 6 -23.55 -12.86 -0.53
CA LYS A 6 -23.38 -11.53 -1.09
C LYS A 6 -22.26 -10.88 -0.28
N ALA A 7 -21.04 -10.90 -0.82
CA ALA A 7 -20.02 -9.99 -0.34
C ALA A 7 -20.60 -8.58 -0.44
N GLN A 8 -20.82 -7.93 0.70
CA GLN A 8 -21.35 -6.58 0.75
C GLN A 8 -20.35 -5.68 0.04
N MET A 9 -20.71 -5.18 -1.14
CA MET A 9 -19.89 -4.22 -1.88
C MET A 9 -19.71 -2.97 -1.02
N LYS A 10 -18.49 -2.78 -0.53
CA LYS A 10 -18.08 -1.54 0.13
C LYS A 10 -17.55 -0.60 -0.94
N THR A 11 -18.14 0.59 -1.00
CA THR A 11 -17.69 1.69 -1.83
C THR A 11 -16.47 2.38 -1.21
N ILE A 12 -15.79 3.24 -1.98
CA ILE A 12 -14.77 4.14 -1.42
C ILE A 12 -15.39 5.05 -0.34
N ALA A 13 -16.64 5.47 -0.51
CA ALA A 13 -17.36 6.26 0.50
C ALA A 13 -17.53 5.47 1.82
N ASP A 14 -17.78 4.17 1.76
CA ASP A 14 -17.86 3.32 2.96
C ASP A 14 -16.50 3.19 3.68
N LEU A 15 -15.39 3.25 2.94
CA LEU A 15 -14.05 3.28 3.53
C LEU A 15 -13.76 4.62 4.21
N ILE A 16 -14.11 5.73 3.57
CA ILE A 16 -13.90 7.10 4.09
C ILE A 16 -14.75 7.34 5.34
N ASN A 17 -16.01 6.90 5.32
CA ASN A 17 -16.96 7.10 6.42
C ASN A 17 -16.85 6.05 7.52
N ARG A 18 -15.88 5.13 7.44
CA ARG A 18 -15.75 4.09 8.45
C ARG A 18 -15.36 4.71 9.79
N GLN A 19 -16.06 4.32 10.84
CA GLN A 19 -15.63 4.68 12.19
C GLN A 19 -14.31 3.96 12.50
N THR A 20 -13.26 4.73 12.72
CA THR A 20 -11.97 4.19 13.11
C THR A 20 -12.04 3.78 14.57
N LYS A 21 -11.48 2.60 14.87
CA LYS A 21 -11.23 2.22 16.26
C LYS A 21 -10.17 3.16 16.81
N ASP A 22 -10.31 3.58 18.06
CA ASP A 22 -9.29 4.37 18.74
C ASP A 22 -7.97 3.58 18.77
N ILE A 23 -6.95 4.11 18.09
CA ILE A 23 -5.61 3.54 17.97
C ILE A 23 -4.58 4.34 18.79
N THR A 24 -5.02 5.18 19.74
CA THR A 24 -4.15 6.05 20.56
C THR A 24 -3.05 5.32 21.35
N ASN A 25 -3.11 4.00 21.47
CA ASN A 25 -2.04 3.19 22.08
C ASN A 25 -0.95 2.72 21.08
N GLY A 26 -1.02 3.11 19.81
CA GLY A 26 0.03 2.84 18.84
C GLY A 26 1.24 3.74 19.06
N LEU A 27 2.45 3.18 19.05
CA LEU A 27 3.68 3.96 18.97
C LEU A 27 3.64 4.81 17.70
N GLU A 28 3.63 6.14 17.85
CA GLU A 28 3.70 7.06 16.72
C GLU A 28 5.11 6.98 16.10
N ILE A 29 5.16 6.68 14.81
CA ILE A 29 6.42 6.79 14.06
C ILE A 29 6.68 8.30 13.88
N PRO A 30 7.88 8.80 14.22
CA PRO A 30 8.17 10.24 14.22
C PRO A 30 8.39 10.79 12.81
N TRP A 31 7.40 10.66 11.93
CA TRP A 31 7.46 11.15 10.55
C TRP A 31 7.64 12.68 10.47
N ALA A 32 7.19 13.41 11.49
CA ALA A 32 7.37 14.85 11.59
C ALA A 32 8.83 15.27 11.92
N ASP A 33 9.68 14.35 12.36
CA ASP A 33 11.12 14.60 12.55
C ASP A 33 11.85 14.56 11.19
N PRO A 34 12.43 15.68 10.72
CA PRO A 34 13.13 15.72 9.44
C PRO A 34 14.33 14.77 9.35
N GLU A 35 15.08 14.59 10.43
CA GLU A 35 16.24 13.70 10.44
C GLU A 35 15.82 12.24 10.42
N PHE A 36 14.72 11.89 11.10
CA PHE A 36 14.12 10.56 10.98
C PHE A 36 13.68 10.29 9.54
N SER A 37 12.87 11.19 8.96
CA SER A 37 12.34 11.03 7.61
C SER A 37 13.44 10.96 6.55
N ARG A 38 14.52 11.75 6.69
CA ARG A 38 15.68 11.68 5.79
C ARG A 38 16.40 10.33 5.85
N ARG A 39 16.59 9.75 7.04
CA ARG A 39 17.21 8.42 7.19
C ARG A 39 16.34 7.32 6.58
N ILE A 40 15.04 7.34 6.88
CA ILE A 40 14.12 6.33 6.35
C ILE A 40 13.98 6.43 4.83
N LEU A 41 13.96 7.64 4.26
CA LEU A 41 13.99 7.80 2.81
C LEU A 41 15.25 7.18 2.18
N LYS A 42 16.42 7.35 2.83
CA LYS A 42 17.66 6.70 2.35
C LYS A 42 17.52 5.17 2.32
N GLU A 43 16.93 4.57 3.35
CA GLU A 43 16.69 3.12 3.36
C GLU A 43 15.64 2.70 2.32
N HIS A 44 14.61 3.51 2.08
CA HIS A 44 13.63 3.25 1.02
C HIS A 44 14.28 3.24 -0.37
N LEU A 45 15.27 4.10 -0.62
CA LEU A 45 15.97 4.18 -1.90
C LEU A 45 17.12 3.16 -2.01
N ASN A 46 17.49 2.49 -0.93
CA ASN A 46 18.57 1.51 -0.92
C ASN A 46 18.13 0.20 -1.58
N GLN A 47 18.75 -0.17 -2.69
CA GLN A 47 18.43 -1.38 -3.46
C GLN A 47 19.25 -2.61 -3.05
N ASP A 48 20.09 -2.50 -2.02
CA ASP A 48 20.89 -3.62 -1.51
C ASP A 48 20.10 -4.50 -0.53
N ASN A 49 18.98 -4.00 0.00
CA ASN A 49 18.14 -4.72 0.96
C ASN A 49 16.65 -4.37 0.78
N ASP A 50 15.78 -5.05 1.54
CA ASP A 50 14.32 -4.86 1.51
C ASP A 50 13.78 -4.27 2.84
N ILE A 51 14.60 -3.54 3.61
CA ILE A 51 14.26 -3.10 4.98
C ILE A 51 13.11 -2.08 5.00
N ALA A 52 13.09 -1.14 4.07
CA ALA A 52 12.09 -0.07 4.01
C ALA A 52 11.22 -0.16 2.74
N SER A 53 11.84 -0.23 1.57
CA SER A 53 11.17 -0.58 0.31
C SER A 53 11.60 -1.96 -0.15
N ARG A 54 10.76 -2.60 -0.97
CA ARG A 54 11.22 -3.75 -1.77
C ARG A 54 12.18 -3.28 -2.86
N ARG A 55 13.11 -4.15 -3.23
CA ARG A 55 13.98 -3.94 -4.39
C ARG A 55 13.17 -3.96 -5.69
N ILE A 56 13.64 -3.20 -6.68
CA ILE A 56 13.01 -3.03 -8.00
C ILE A 56 12.69 -4.39 -8.64
N LYS A 57 13.60 -5.37 -8.57
CA LYS A 57 13.36 -6.72 -9.12
C LYS A 57 12.11 -7.40 -8.53
N ALA A 58 11.79 -7.16 -7.26
CA ALA A 58 10.58 -7.67 -6.65
C ALA A 58 9.36 -6.84 -7.06
N ILE A 59 9.50 -5.51 -7.14
CA ILE A 59 8.47 -4.59 -7.64
C ILE A 59 8.06 -4.97 -9.06
N ASP A 60 9.02 -5.16 -9.98
CA ASP A 60 8.78 -5.55 -11.38
C ASP A 60 7.95 -6.83 -11.49
N LYS A 61 8.26 -7.84 -10.66
CA LYS A 61 7.49 -9.10 -10.61
C LYS A 61 6.07 -8.86 -10.15
N GLN A 62 5.86 -7.99 -9.16
CA GLN A 62 4.53 -7.65 -8.67
C GLN A 62 3.74 -6.85 -9.72
N VAL A 63 4.38 -5.89 -10.39
CA VAL A 63 3.77 -5.11 -11.48
C VAL A 63 3.36 -6.04 -12.61
N GLN A 64 4.22 -6.96 -13.04
CA GLN A 64 3.88 -7.95 -14.07
C GLN A 64 2.70 -8.84 -13.64
N PHE A 65 2.70 -9.31 -12.39
CA PHE A 65 1.59 -10.09 -11.86
C PHE A 65 0.27 -9.30 -11.88
N LEU A 66 0.27 -8.06 -11.36
CA LEU A 66 -0.92 -7.21 -11.35
C LEU A 66 -1.40 -6.93 -12.77
N HIS A 67 -0.50 -6.55 -13.67
CA HIS A 67 -0.84 -6.20 -15.05
C HIS A 67 -1.43 -7.39 -15.81
N HIS A 68 -0.81 -8.57 -15.73
CA HIS A 68 -1.24 -9.71 -16.53
C HIS A 68 -2.34 -10.54 -15.88
N GLN A 69 -2.29 -10.74 -14.56
CA GLN A 69 -3.21 -11.66 -13.87
C GLN A 69 -4.46 -10.96 -13.33
N ILE A 70 -4.34 -9.71 -12.89
CA ILE A 70 -5.46 -8.96 -12.30
C ILE A 70 -6.11 -8.05 -13.33
N LEU A 71 -5.30 -7.25 -14.04
CA LEU A 71 -5.79 -6.28 -15.02
C LEU A 71 -5.99 -6.88 -16.41
N MET A 72 -5.58 -8.14 -16.64
CA MET A 72 -5.71 -8.83 -17.92
C MET A 72 -5.14 -8.04 -19.10
N ALA A 73 -3.97 -7.43 -18.88
CA ALA A 73 -3.27 -6.55 -19.82
C ALA A 73 -4.06 -5.30 -20.28
N LYS A 74 -5.10 -4.89 -19.53
CA LYS A 74 -5.88 -3.69 -19.84
C LYS A 74 -5.32 -2.46 -19.16
N LYS A 75 -5.29 -1.34 -19.89
CA LYS A 75 -4.99 -0.02 -19.33
C LYS A 75 -6.10 0.38 -18.36
N THR A 76 -5.71 0.78 -17.16
CA THR A 76 -6.62 1.11 -16.06
C THR A 76 -6.03 2.26 -15.24
N THR A 77 -6.89 2.99 -14.51
CA THR A 77 -6.48 3.99 -13.53
C THR A 77 -6.29 3.33 -12.16
N ILE A 78 -5.14 3.55 -11.53
CA ILE A 78 -4.79 2.95 -10.23
C ILE A 78 -4.77 4.05 -9.16
N LEU A 79 -5.31 3.73 -7.99
CA LEU A 79 -5.18 4.51 -6.76
C LEU A 79 -4.24 3.76 -5.82
N ASP A 80 -3.11 4.37 -5.49
CA ASP A 80 -2.13 3.83 -4.54
C ASP A 80 -2.20 4.58 -3.21
N LEU A 81 -2.69 3.92 -2.17
CA LEU A 81 -2.92 4.52 -0.84
C LEU A 81 -1.76 4.16 0.09
N GLY A 82 -1.06 5.20 0.58
CA GLY A 82 0.14 5.00 1.37
C GLY A 82 1.35 4.59 0.53
N CYS A 83 1.49 5.20 -0.65
CA CYS A 83 2.53 4.90 -1.65
C CYS A 83 3.98 5.11 -1.18
N GLY A 84 4.18 5.70 0.01
CA GLY A 84 5.50 5.94 0.59
C GLY A 84 6.40 6.74 -0.37
N PRO A 85 7.59 6.25 -0.75
CA PRO A 85 8.50 6.92 -1.68
C PRO A 85 8.06 6.87 -3.16
N GLY A 86 7.04 6.09 -3.53
CA GLY A 86 6.52 6.00 -4.89
C GLY A 86 7.46 5.30 -5.89
N LEU A 87 8.10 4.20 -5.48
CA LEU A 87 9.00 3.38 -6.32
C LEU A 87 8.27 2.47 -7.32
#